data_AF-A0A7V2RQP0-F1
#
_entry.id   AF-A0A7V2RQP0-F1
#
_cell.length_a   1.000
_cell.length_b   1.000
_cell.length_c   1.000
_cell.angle_alpha   90.00
_cell.angle_beta   90.00
_cell.angle_gamma   90.00
#
_symmetry.space_group_name_H-M   'P 1'
#
loop_
_entity.id
_entity.type
_entity.pdbx_description
1 polymer ?
#
loop_
_entity_poly.entity_id
_entity_poly.type
_entity_poly.pdbx_seq_one_letter_code
_entity_poly.pdbx_strand_id
1 'polypeptide(L)'
;MYKIYKKTTLFRLGLFMAMTGLLFSRFVLSTGMLLLLINTLINYPLKETFRLFFKDRTLLLLTSLFFLYLLTGIYSEDKIYFLERMRIVLPYLFLPFAFSRKQLISNIEIDRWLCFFMALVFATAIYSAAAILIKYGAVQIVFDDDIHLITPVNHVRYSLMVAFSILIGLHLLRHFYFKYKTGKWLVIIAVIFLVVYLHFIAVRSGIVGLYMALVFAAFRFFFISSKNKRVLYIPPYLYCFRLLLTTGFPASGTR
;
A
#
# COMPACT_ATOMS: atom_id res chain seq x y z
N MET A 1 -4.09 -25.97 19.49
CA MET A 1 -2.92 -25.53 18.69
C MET A 1 -3.16 -25.62 17.17
N TYR A 2 -3.57 -26.78 16.63
CA TYR A 2 -3.86 -26.98 15.19
C TYR A 2 -4.88 -25.99 14.58
N LYS A 3 -5.98 -25.71 15.30
CA LYS A 3 -7.04 -24.78 14.84
C LYS A 3 -6.59 -23.31 14.78
N ILE A 4 -5.55 -22.90 15.51
CA ILE A 4 -4.99 -21.54 15.46
C ILE A 4 -3.97 -21.43 14.31
N TYR A 5 -3.21 -22.51 14.06
CA TYR A 5 -2.25 -22.55 12.95
C TYR A 5 -2.94 -22.51 11.58
N LYS A 6 -4.05 -23.24 11.42
CA LYS A 6 -4.86 -23.22 10.18
C LYS A 6 -5.49 -21.83 9.89
N LYS A 7 -5.80 -21.05 10.94
CA LYS A 7 -6.37 -19.69 10.84
C LYS A 7 -5.41 -18.67 10.24
N THR A 8 -4.10 -18.85 10.45
CA THR A 8 -3.08 -17.90 9.98
C THR A 8 -2.51 -18.30 8.63
N THR A 9 -2.50 -19.58 8.26
CA THR A 9 -2.01 -20.03 6.95
C THR A 9 -2.84 -19.50 5.79
N LEU A 10 -4.17 -19.62 5.85
CA LEU A 10 -5.06 -19.15 4.77
C LEU A 10 -4.97 -17.62 4.60
N PHE A 11 -4.86 -16.91 5.72
CA PHE A 11 -4.63 -15.46 5.74
C PHE A 11 -3.30 -15.09 5.05
N ARG A 12 -2.20 -15.76 5.42
CA ARG A 12 -0.87 -15.55 4.82
C ARG A 12 -0.86 -15.83 3.32
N LEU A 13 -1.54 -16.90 2.89
CA LEU A 13 -1.70 -17.24 1.47
C LEU A 13 -2.44 -16.12 0.72
N GLY A 14 -3.56 -15.63 1.26
CA GLY A 14 -4.31 -14.53 0.68
C GLY A 14 -3.47 -13.25 0.57
N LEU A 15 -2.62 -12.98 1.57
CA LEU A 15 -1.75 -11.81 1.59
C LEU A 15 -0.61 -11.93 0.56
N PHE A 16 -0.02 -13.11 0.42
CA PHE A 16 0.95 -13.42 -0.63
C PHE A 16 0.35 -13.23 -2.04
N MET A 17 -0.84 -13.79 -2.29
CA MET A 17 -1.54 -13.65 -3.56
C MET A 17 -1.92 -12.18 -3.83
N ALA A 18 -2.37 -11.44 -2.82
CA ALA A 18 -2.67 -10.03 -2.98
C ALA A 18 -1.41 -9.21 -3.34
N MET A 19 -0.29 -9.43 -2.64
CA MET A 19 0.96 -8.69 -2.89
C MET A 19 1.57 -9.00 -4.26
N THR A 20 1.60 -10.26 -4.66
CA THR A 20 2.09 -10.68 -5.99
C THR A 20 1.12 -10.27 -7.10
N GLY A 21 -0.18 -10.41 -6.87
CA GLY A 21 -1.24 -10.02 -7.80
C GLY A 21 -1.22 -8.53 -8.15
N LEU A 22 -0.83 -7.65 -7.22
CA LEU A 22 -0.64 -6.23 -7.52
C LEU A 22 0.33 -5.99 -8.69
N LEU A 23 1.37 -6.82 -8.82
CA LEU A 23 2.43 -6.65 -9.81
C LEU A 23 2.23 -7.48 -11.08
N PHE A 24 1.56 -8.62 -10.99
CA PHE A 24 1.49 -9.58 -12.10
C PHE A 24 0.10 -9.77 -12.69
N SER A 25 -0.96 -9.77 -11.87
CA SER A 25 -2.31 -10.10 -12.37
C SER A 25 -3.44 -9.61 -11.47
N ARG A 26 -4.40 -8.92 -12.09
CA ARG A 26 -5.66 -8.48 -11.44
C ARG A 26 -6.48 -9.65 -10.91
N PHE A 27 -6.43 -10.80 -11.59
CA PHE A 27 -7.14 -12.00 -11.14
C PHE A 27 -6.56 -12.54 -9.83
N VAL A 28 -5.23 -12.70 -9.77
CA VAL A 28 -4.52 -13.17 -8.56
C VAL A 28 -4.71 -12.21 -7.39
N LEU A 29 -4.74 -10.91 -7.68
CA LEU A 29 -5.05 -9.88 -6.68
C LEU A 29 -6.46 -10.08 -6.09
N SER A 30 -7.46 -10.24 -6.95
CA SER A 30 -8.85 -10.44 -6.53
C SER A 30 -9.04 -11.73 -5.75
N THR A 31 -8.41 -12.83 -6.17
CA THR A 31 -8.49 -14.12 -5.45
C THR A 31 -7.81 -14.03 -4.10
N GLY A 32 -6.68 -13.33 -3.99
CA GLY A 32 -6.01 -13.06 -2.71
C GLY A 32 -6.92 -12.29 -1.73
N MET A 33 -7.60 -11.24 -2.21
CA MET A 33 -8.55 -10.48 -1.39
C MET A 33 -9.75 -11.32 -0.93
N LEU A 34 -10.30 -12.15 -1.82
CA LEU A 34 -11.38 -13.08 -1.47
C LEU A 34 -10.94 -14.10 -0.43
N LEU A 35 -9.72 -14.64 -0.54
CA LEU A 35 -9.18 -15.56 0.45
C LEU A 35 -9.01 -14.90 1.82
N LEU A 36 -8.57 -13.64 1.88
CA LEU A 36 -8.50 -12.86 3.12
C LEU A 36 -9.89 -12.70 3.75
N LEU A 37 -10.90 -12.38 2.94
CA LEU A 37 -12.28 -12.26 3.40
C LEU A 37 -12.82 -13.60 3.92
N ILE A 38 -12.70 -14.67 3.14
CA ILE A 38 -13.15 -16.02 3.49
C ILE A 38 -12.48 -16.48 4.79
N ASN A 39 -11.18 -16.21 4.95
CA ASN A 39 -10.48 -16.51 6.19
C ASN A 39 -11.13 -15.83 7.39
N THR A 40 -11.50 -14.55 7.26
CA THR A 40 -12.13 -13.80 8.34
C THR A 40 -13.54 -14.31 8.63
N LEU A 41 -14.32 -14.69 7.60
CA LEU A 41 -15.68 -15.20 7.74
C LEU A 41 -15.74 -16.60 8.38
N ILE A 42 -14.82 -17.50 8.02
CA ILE A 42 -14.78 -18.88 8.54
C ILE A 42 -14.28 -18.91 9.99
N ASN A 43 -13.29 -18.08 10.30
CA ASN A 43 -12.52 -18.25 11.54
C ASN A 43 -12.97 -17.37 12.71
N TYR A 44 -13.85 -16.40 12.46
CA TYR A 44 -14.29 -15.42 13.45
C TYR A 44 -15.81 -15.19 13.38
N PRO A 45 -16.47 -14.94 14.53
CA PRO A 45 -17.89 -14.66 14.56
C PRO A 45 -18.20 -13.32 13.88
N LEU A 46 -19.11 -13.36 12.90
CA LEU A 46 -19.53 -12.21 12.08
C LEU A 46 -19.94 -11.00 12.93
N LYS A 47 -20.82 -11.19 13.92
CA LYS A 47 -21.36 -10.10 14.74
C LYS A 47 -20.27 -9.27 15.42
N GLU A 48 -19.23 -9.93 15.95
CA GLU A 48 -18.11 -9.23 16.58
C GLU A 48 -17.20 -8.55 15.55
N THR A 49 -16.95 -9.20 14.41
CA THR A 49 -16.13 -8.65 13.33
C THR A 49 -16.75 -7.36 12.79
N PHE A 50 -18.08 -7.34 12.57
CA PHE A 50 -18.82 -6.13 12.21
C PHE A 50 -18.72 -5.04 13.28
N ARG A 51 -18.90 -5.39 14.57
CA ARG A 51 -18.78 -4.42 15.67
C ARG A 51 -17.39 -3.77 15.71
N LEU A 52 -16.34 -4.56 15.50
CA LEU A 52 -14.96 -4.05 15.47
C LEU A 52 -14.68 -3.21 14.24
N PHE A 53 -15.19 -3.60 13.09
CA PHE A 53 -15.09 -2.83 11.84
C PHE A 53 -15.68 -1.42 11.99
N PHE A 54 -16.91 -1.30 12.49
CA PHE A 54 -17.56 0.00 12.71
C PHE A 54 -16.94 0.83 13.84
N LYS A 55 -16.11 0.21 14.70
CA LYS A 55 -15.37 0.93 15.74
C LYS A 55 -14.07 1.54 15.22
N ASP A 56 -13.47 0.97 14.16
CA ASP A 56 -12.20 1.47 13.62
C ASP A 56 -12.42 2.54 12.55
N ARG A 57 -12.15 3.80 12.92
CA ARG A 57 -12.28 4.96 12.02
C ARG A 57 -11.41 4.84 10.77
N THR A 58 -10.26 4.17 10.86
CA THR A 58 -9.34 4.01 9.72
C THR A 58 -9.96 3.10 8.66
N LEU A 59 -10.58 2.01 9.10
CA LEU A 59 -11.25 1.07 8.21
C LEU A 59 -12.51 1.68 7.60
N LEU A 60 -13.26 2.47 8.38
CA LEU A 60 -14.41 3.22 7.88
C LEU A 60 -14.02 4.25 6.82
N LEU A 61 -12.92 4.98 7.02
CA LEU A 61 -12.41 5.94 6.02
C LEU A 61 -11.98 5.22 4.73
N LEU A 62 -11.28 4.09 4.85
CA LEU A 62 -10.87 3.33 3.67
C LEU A 62 -12.09 2.79 2.90
N THR A 63 -13.13 2.38 3.63
CA THR A 63 -14.39 1.90 3.05
C THR A 63 -15.20 3.05 2.44
N SER A 64 -15.17 4.25 3.03
CA SER A 64 -15.90 5.41 2.51
C SER A 64 -15.35 5.86 1.16
N LEU A 65 -14.06 5.67 0.86
CA LEU A 65 -13.50 5.91 -0.47
C LEU A 65 -14.18 5.08 -1.55
N PHE A 66 -14.56 3.83 -1.26
CA PHE A 66 -15.34 3.01 -2.18
C PHE A 66 -16.73 3.59 -2.43
N PHE A 67 -17.42 4.02 -1.38
CA PHE A 67 -18.75 4.63 -1.51
C PHE A 67 -18.70 5.98 -2.22
N LEU A 68 -17.65 6.77 -2.02
CA LEU A 68 -17.43 8.00 -2.79
C LEU A 68 -17.28 7.69 -4.28
N TYR A 69 -16.51 6.65 -4.64
CA TYR A 69 -16.42 6.20 -6.03
C TYR A 69 -17.77 5.68 -6.55
N LEU A 70 -18.52 4.92 -5.74
CA LEU A 70 -19.85 4.44 -6.11
C LEU A 70 -20.80 5.60 -6.44
N LEU A 71 -20.76 6.69 -5.68
CA LEU A 71 -21.60 7.88 -5.92
C LEU A 71 -21.30 8.56 -7.25
N THR A 72 -20.06 8.49 -7.76
CA THR A 72 -19.73 9.01 -9.10
C THR A 72 -20.51 8.29 -10.22
N GLY A 73 -20.94 7.06 -9.97
CA GLY A 73 -21.77 6.29 -10.88
C GLY A 73 -23.15 6.89 -11.14
N ILE A 74 -23.65 7.73 -10.23
CA ILE A 74 -24.94 8.44 -10.43
C ILE A 74 -24.83 9.38 -11.63
N TYR A 75 -23.68 10.05 -11.76
CA TYR A 75 -23.40 11.01 -12.83
C TYR A 75 -22.85 10.37 -14.12
N SER A 76 -22.43 9.10 -14.08
CA SER A 76 -21.87 8.41 -15.26
C SER A 76 -22.93 8.22 -16.34
N GLU A 77 -22.65 8.66 -17.57
CA GLU A 77 -23.51 8.45 -18.75
C GLU A 77 -23.50 6.97 -19.18
N ASP A 78 -22.31 6.36 -19.24
CA ASP A 78 -22.16 4.94 -19.54
C ASP A 78 -22.24 4.11 -18.25
N LYS A 79 -23.43 3.53 -18.02
CA LYS A 79 -23.68 2.66 -16.86
C LYS A 79 -23.03 1.28 -17.00
N ILE A 80 -22.88 0.77 -18.23
CA ILE A 80 -22.31 -0.57 -18.46
C ILE A 80 -20.83 -0.55 -18.13
N TYR A 81 -20.11 0.42 -18.69
CA TYR A 81 -18.70 0.64 -18.38
C TYR A 81 -18.48 0.91 -16.89
N PHE A 82 -19.35 1.69 -16.26
CA PHE A 82 -19.29 1.94 -14.82
C PHE A 82 -19.43 0.64 -14.01
N LEU A 83 -20.39 -0.24 -14.35
CA LEU A 83 -20.58 -1.52 -13.66
C LEU A 83 -19.37 -2.45 -13.82
N GLU A 84 -18.73 -2.47 -14.99
CA GLU A 84 -17.49 -3.20 -15.21
C GLU A 84 -16.35 -2.67 -14.33
N ARG A 85 -16.22 -1.35 -14.22
CA ARG A 85 -15.25 -0.71 -13.31
C ARG A 85 -15.55 -1.04 -11.86
N MET A 86 -16.81 -0.99 -11.44
CA MET A 86 -17.23 -1.34 -10.08
C MET A 86 -16.90 -2.77 -9.73
N ARG A 87 -17.08 -3.73 -10.65
CA ARG A 87 -16.72 -5.14 -10.44
C ARG A 87 -15.23 -5.31 -10.14
N ILE A 88 -14.36 -4.51 -10.77
CA ILE A 88 -12.91 -4.55 -10.55
C ILE A 88 -12.54 -3.96 -9.17
N VAL A 89 -13.28 -2.95 -8.69
CA VAL A 89 -13.00 -2.27 -7.42
C VAL A 89 -13.68 -2.96 -6.23
N LEU A 90 -14.74 -3.75 -6.47
CA LEU A 90 -15.51 -4.45 -5.43
C LEU A 90 -14.65 -5.29 -4.47
N PRO A 91 -13.64 -6.06 -4.92
CA PRO A 91 -12.78 -6.83 -4.00
C PRO A 91 -12.07 -5.98 -2.96
N TYR A 92 -11.77 -4.72 -3.29
CA TYR A 92 -11.08 -3.78 -2.39
C TYR A 92 -11.98 -3.31 -1.24
N LEU A 93 -13.31 -3.34 -1.39
CA LEU A 93 -14.26 -3.06 -0.31
C LEU A 93 -14.14 -4.07 0.83
N PHE A 94 -13.77 -5.31 0.50
CA PHE A 94 -13.65 -6.39 1.48
C PHE A 94 -12.30 -6.38 2.21
N LEU A 95 -11.30 -5.68 1.66
CA LEU A 95 -9.97 -5.61 2.26
C LEU A 95 -9.99 -4.98 3.68
N PRO A 96 -10.57 -3.78 3.92
CA PRO A 96 -10.63 -3.21 5.27
C PRO A 96 -11.40 -4.12 6.24
N PHE A 97 -12.43 -4.82 5.77
CA PHE A 97 -13.18 -5.77 6.58
C PHE A 97 -12.32 -6.97 7.00
N ALA A 98 -11.51 -7.52 6.10
CA ALA A 98 -10.59 -8.62 6.40
C ALA A 98 -9.56 -8.23 7.48
N PHE A 99 -9.14 -6.97 7.54
CA PHE A 99 -8.20 -6.43 8.54
C PHE A 99 -8.87 -5.87 9.82
N SER A 100 -10.19 -6.00 9.98
CA SER A 100 -10.92 -5.54 11.19
C SER A 100 -10.45 -6.20 12.49
N ARG A 101 -9.83 -7.38 12.41
CA ARG A 101 -9.23 -8.08 13.53
C ARG A 101 -7.73 -7.77 13.61
N LYS A 102 -7.36 -6.79 14.45
CA LYS A 102 -5.96 -6.39 14.69
C LYS A 102 -5.02 -7.52 15.17
N GLN A 103 -5.55 -8.63 15.64
CA GLN A 103 -4.78 -9.75 16.20
C GLN A 103 -4.37 -10.82 15.16
N LEU A 104 -4.67 -10.60 13.87
CA LEU A 104 -4.34 -11.54 12.79
C LEU A 104 -2.83 -11.61 12.50
N ILE A 105 -2.11 -10.50 12.71
CA ILE A 105 -0.70 -10.35 12.33
C ILE A 105 0.04 -9.64 13.44
N SER A 106 1.22 -10.16 13.82
CA SER A 106 2.13 -9.44 14.73
C SER A 106 2.82 -8.28 14.01
N ASN A 107 3.24 -7.24 14.73
CA ASN A 107 3.97 -6.10 14.14
C ASN A 107 5.23 -6.58 13.36
N ILE A 108 5.95 -7.56 13.90
CA ILE A 108 7.12 -8.16 13.26
C ILE A 108 6.73 -8.83 11.94
N GLU A 109 5.58 -9.51 11.89
CA GLU A 109 5.12 -10.17 10.68
C GLU A 109 4.62 -9.16 9.62
N ILE A 110 4.01 -8.04 10.04
CA ILE A 110 3.70 -6.92 9.13
C ILE A 110 4.99 -6.43 8.46
N ASP A 111 6.04 -6.16 9.24
CA ASP A 111 7.30 -5.68 8.69
C ASP A 111 7.96 -6.69 7.73
N ARG A 112 7.82 -8.00 7.98
CA ARG A 112 8.28 -9.04 7.05
C ARG A 112 7.50 -9.01 5.72
N TRP A 113 6.19 -8.84 5.77
CA TRP A 113 5.36 -8.71 4.57
C TRP A 113 5.68 -7.43 3.79
N LEU A 114 5.93 -6.33 4.50
CA LEU A 114 6.39 -5.08 3.90
C LEU A 114 7.76 -5.27 3.23
N CYS A 115 8.70 -5.95 3.88
CA CYS A 115 10.00 -6.31 3.32
C CYS A 115 9.85 -7.16 2.06
N PHE A 116 8.98 -8.17 2.09
CA PHE A 116 8.67 -9.02 0.94
C PHE A 116 8.11 -8.22 -0.24
N PHE A 117 7.13 -7.35 0.01
CA PHE A 117 6.57 -6.49 -1.03
C PHE A 117 7.63 -5.54 -1.62
N MET A 118 8.45 -4.92 -0.78
CA MET A 118 9.56 -4.07 -1.23
C MET A 118 10.55 -4.86 -2.10
N ALA A 119 10.90 -6.08 -1.71
CA ALA A 119 11.80 -6.95 -2.48
C ALA A 119 11.19 -7.33 -3.85
N LEU A 120 9.89 -7.63 -3.91
CA LEU A 120 9.19 -7.87 -5.18
C LEU A 120 9.21 -6.65 -6.10
N VAL A 121 8.92 -5.46 -5.58
CA VAL A 121 8.96 -4.22 -6.37
C VAL A 121 10.38 -3.92 -6.83
N PHE A 122 11.38 -4.13 -5.98
CA PHE A 122 12.79 -3.97 -6.34
C PHE A 122 13.22 -4.93 -7.45
N ALA A 123 12.89 -6.22 -7.36
CA ALA A 123 13.21 -7.20 -8.39
C ALA A 123 12.55 -6.88 -9.74
N THR A 124 11.27 -6.50 -9.71
CA THR A 124 10.54 -6.09 -10.92
C THR A 124 11.07 -4.78 -11.50
N ALA A 125 11.59 -3.87 -10.67
CA ALA A 125 12.17 -2.60 -11.12
C ALA A 125 13.53 -2.82 -11.80
N ILE A 126 14.36 -3.73 -11.27
CA ILE A 126 15.59 -4.15 -11.95
C ILE A 126 15.26 -4.78 -13.30
N TYR A 127 14.30 -5.70 -13.35
CA TYR A 127 13.87 -6.32 -14.61
C TYR A 127 13.40 -5.26 -15.62
N SER A 128 12.54 -4.34 -15.18
CA SER A 128 12.04 -3.24 -16.03
C SER A 128 13.17 -2.34 -16.51
N ALA A 129 14.08 -1.92 -15.62
CA ALA A 129 15.23 -1.09 -15.98
C ALA A 129 16.15 -1.78 -16.99
N ALA A 130 16.44 -3.07 -16.80
CA ALA A 130 17.24 -3.86 -17.72
C ALA A 130 16.56 -4.00 -19.09
N ALA A 131 15.26 -4.29 -19.12
CA ALA A 131 14.49 -4.39 -20.36
C ALA A 131 14.44 -3.07 -21.12
N ILE A 132 14.32 -1.95 -20.40
CA ILE A 132 14.40 -0.60 -20.96
C ILE A 132 15.79 -0.38 -21.58
N LEU A 133 16.88 -0.59 -20.83
CA LEU A 133 18.25 -0.39 -21.32
C LEU A 133 18.58 -1.22 -22.56
N ILE A 134 18.14 -2.49 -22.60
CA ILE A 134 18.35 -3.36 -23.77
C ILE A 134 17.60 -2.81 -24.99
N LYS A 135 16.34 -2.38 -24.82
CA LYS A 135 15.54 -1.82 -25.92
C LYS A 135 16.12 -0.52 -26.46
N TYR A 136 16.57 0.38 -25.57
CA TYR A 136 17.24 1.63 -25.98
C TYR A 136 18.62 1.40 -26.60
N GLY A 137 19.34 0.34 -26.20
CA GLY A 137 20.63 -0.03 -26.80
C GLY A 137 20.51 -0.73 -28.16
N ALA A 138 19.42 -1.48 -28.39
CA ALA A 138 19.17 -2.21 -29.64
C ALA A 138 18.47 -1.37 -30.72
N VAL A 139 17.71 -0.35 -30.32
CA VAL A 139 16.98 0.54 -31.23
C VAL A 139 17.63 1.92 -31.21
N GLN A 140 18.78 2.04 -31.88
CA GLN A 140 19.16 3.35 -32.39
C GLN A 140 18.17 3.68 -33.50
N ILE A 141 17.38 4.75 -33.33
CA ILE A 141 16.61 5.40 -34.40
C ILE A 141 15.29 4.69 -34.79
N VAL A 142 14.28 4.67 -33.91
CA VAL A 142 12.88 4.96 -34.29
C VAL A 142 12.19 5.51 -33.04
N PHE A 143 12.02 6.84 -32.99
CA PHE A 143 11.12 7.48 -32.03
C PHE A 143 9.69 7.31 -32.54
N ASP A 144 9.12 6.12 -32.35
CA ASP A 144 7.67 6.01 -32.37
C ASP A 144 7.17 6.45 -31.00
N ASP A 145 6.20 7.37 -30.99
CA ASP A 145 5.58 7.98 -29.81
C ASP A 145 4.95 6.96 -28.82
N ASP A 146 4.90 5.68 -29.21
CA ASP A 146 4.39 4.54 -28.44
C ASP A 146 5.49 3.68 -27.81
N ILE A 147 6.58 4.28 -27.28
CA ILE A 147 7.44 3.58 -26.32
C ILE A 147 6.65 3.39 -25.02
N HIS A 148 5.76 2.40 -25.01
CA HIS A 148 5.19 1.87 -23.78
C HIS A 148 6.37 1.44 -22.90
N LEU A 149 6.61 2.20 -21.83
CA LEU A 149 7.55 1.83 -20.76
C LEU A 149 7.29 0.37 -20.39
N ILE A 150 8.33 -0.46 -20.50
CA ILE A 150 8.24 -1.89 -20.19
C ILE A 150 8.15 -2.02 -18.68
N THR A 151 6.93 -1.90 -18.16
CA THR A 151 6.60 -2.08 -16.74
C THR A 151 5.64 -3.27 -16.60
N PRO A 152 5.72 -4.06 -15.51
CA PRO A 152 4.88 -5.27 -15.34
C PRO A 152 3.37 -5.00 -15.43
N VAL A 153 2.97 -3.81 -14.98
CA VAL A 153 1.61 -3.28 -15.11
C VAL A 153 1.69 -1.89 -15.73
N ASN A 154 0.53 -1.25 -15.95
CA ASN A 154 0.46 0.13 -16.40
C ASN A 154 1.41 1.04 -15.58
N HIS A 155 2.23 1.83 -16.29
CA HIS A 155 3.29 2.68 -15.76
C HIS A 155 2.82 3.64 -14.65
N VAL A 156 1.56 4.12 -14.71
CA VAL A 156 0.94 4.95 -13.64
C VAL A 156 0.82 4.14 -12.36
N ARG A 157 0.22 2.95 -12.42
CA ARG A 157 0.02 2.08 -11.25
C ARG A 157 1.35 1.60 -10.69
N TYR A 158 2.28 1.24 -11.56
CA TYR A 158 3.59 0.76 -11.15
C TYR A 158 4.39 1.87 -10.45
N SER A 159 4.36 3.11 -10.95
CA SER A 159 5.04 4.25 -10.32
C SER A 159 4.55 4.52 -8.89
N LEU A 160 3.25 4.34 -8.62
CA LEU A 160 2.69 4.45 -7.27
C LEU A 160 3.16 3.32 -6.35
N MET A 161 3.31 2.10 -6.88
CA MET A 161 3.86 0.97 -6.10
C MET A 161 5.34 1.18 -5.78
N VAL A 162 6.12 1.73 -6.71
CA VAL A 162 7.52 2.13 -6.47
C VAL A 162 7.58 3.21 -5.39
N ALA A 163 6.78 4.26 -5.50
CA ALA A 163 6.69 5.32 -4.49
C ALA A 163 6.33 4.76 -3.11
N PHE A 164 5.36 3.85 -3.04
CA PHE A 164 4.97 3.18 -1.80
C PHE A 164 6.09 2.30 -1.24
N SER A 165 6.81 1.55 -2.07
CA SER A 165 7.98 0.75 -1.64
C SER A 165 9.13 1.58 -1.10
N ILE A 166 9.35 2.80 -1.63
CA ILE A 166 10.32 3.74 -1.07
C ILE A 166 9.94 4.11 0.37
N LEU A 167 8.67 4.46 0.61
CA LEU A 167 8.17 4.78 1.96
C LEU A 167 8.28 3.59 2.91
N ILE A 168 7.99 2.37 2.41
CA ILE A 168 8.19 1.13 3.15
C ILE A 168 9.66 0.98 3.56
N GLY A 169 10.60 1.16 2.63
CA GLY A 169 12.02 1.08 2.92
C GLY A 169 12.45 2.07 4.01
N LEU A 170 11.97 3.31 3.94
CA LEU A 170 12.20 4.32 4.98
C LEU A 170 11.61 3.91 6.34
N HIS A 171 10.42 3.31 6.35
CA HIS A 171 9.79 2.78 7.57
C HIS A 171 10.61 1.64 8.18
N LEU A 172 11.04 0.67 7.36
CA LEU A 172 11.85 -0.47 7.81
C LEU A 172 13.18 -0.01 8.40
N LEU A 173 13.85 0.99 7.80
CA LEU A 173 15.11 1.53 8.32
C LEU A 173 14.98 2.15 9.71
N ARG A 174 13.79 2.60 10.09
CA ARG A 174 13.52 3.22 11.40
C ARG A 174 13.03 2.23 12.46
N HIS A 175 12.18 1.28 12.07
CA HIS A 175 11.42 0.45 13.01
C HIS A 175 11.80 -1.03 13.02
N PHE A 176 12.42 -1.53 11.95
CA PHE A 176 12.70 -2.95 11.84
C PHE A 176 14.04 -3.32 12.48
N TYR A 177 14.01 -4.30 13.38
CA TYR A 177 15.23 -4.88 13.97
C TYR A 177 15.90 -5.80 12.95
N PHE A 178 16.85 -5.26 12.20
CA PHE A 178 17.71 -6.07 11.34
C PHE A 178 18.66 -6.91 12.20
N LYS A 179 18.50 -8.24 12.14
CA LYS A 179 19.40 -9.19 12.81
C LYS A 179 20.86 -9.02 12.36
N TYR A 180 21.08 -8.62 11.10
CA TYR A 180 22.40 -8.44 10.50
C TYR A 180 22.54 -7.05 9.88
N LYS A 181 23.72 -6.44 10.01
CA LYS A 181 24.05 -5.14 9.38
C LYS A 181 23.88 -5.17 7.86
N THR A 182 24.12 -6.31 7.22
CA THR A 182 23.93 -6.53 5.78
C THR A 182 22.49 -6.25 5.33
N GLY A 183 21.50 -6.66 6.13
CA GLY A 183 20.09 -6.44 5.81
C GLY A 183 19.73 -4.95 5.72
N LYS A 184 20.30 -4.14 6.62
CA LYS A 184 20.10 -2.68 6.60
C LYS A 184 20.67 -2.06 5.32
N TRP A 185 21.89 -2.46 4.92
CA TRP A 185 22.52 -1.96 3.69
C TRP A 185 21.74 -2.34 2.44
N LEU A 186 21.21 -3.57 2.36
CA LEU A 186 20.37 -3.99 1.23
C LEU A 186 19.12 -3.10 1.09
N VAL A 187 18.46 -2.77 2.20
CA VAL A 187 17.29 -1.86 2.17
C VAL A 187 17.69 -0.45 1.73
N ILE A 188 18.83 0.07 2.19
CA ILE A 188 19.34 1.39 1.75
C ILE A 188 19.60 1.40 0.24
N ILE A 189 20.31 0.39 -0.27
CA ILE A 189 20.62 0.25 -1.70
C ILE A 189 19.32 0.17 -2.51
N ALA A 190 18.36 -0.63 -2.05
CA ALA A 190 17.07 -0.77 -2.73
C ALA A 190 16.26 0.54 -2.72
N VAL A 191 16.24 1.30 -1.62
CA VAL A 191 15.59 2.61 -1.56
C VAL A 191 16.22 3.59 -2.55
N ILE A 192 17.55 3.70 -2.54
CA ILE A 192 18.29 4.62 -3.45
C ILE A 192 18.00 4.25 -4.90
N PHE A 193 18.11 2.97 -5.25
CA PHE A 193 17.80 2.48 -6.59
C PHE A 193 16.37 2.80 -7.00
N LEU A 194 15.38 2.53 -6.13
CA LEU A 194 13.97 2.80 -6.44
C LEU A 194 13.68 4.29 -6.61
N VAL A 195 14.33 5.16 -5.84
CA VAL A 195 14.23 6.62 -6.02
C VAL A 195 14.77 7.01 -7.39
N VAL A 196 15.97 6.56 -7.75
CA VAL A 196 16.58 6.85 -9.07
C VAL A 196 15.70 6.30 -10.20
N TYR A 197 15.24 5.07 -10.08
CA TYR A 197 14.33 4.43 -11.05
C TYR A 197 13.02 5.21 -11.21
N LEU A 198 12.42 5.69 -10.12
CA LEU A 198 11.18 6.47 -10.18
C LEU A 198 11.38 7.79 -10.95
N HIS A 199 12.51 8.45 -10.77
CA HIS A 199 12.85 9.67 -11.52
C HIS A 199 13.17 9.34 -12.99
N PHE A 200 13.81 8.21 -13.25
CA PHE A 200 14.12 7.73 -14.59
C PHE A 200 12.86 7.45 -15.43
N ILE A 201 11.84 6.81 -14.86
CA ILE A 201 10.56 6.58 -15.57
C ILE A 201 9.70 7.85 -15.70
N ALA A 202 10.04 8.94 -15.01
CA ALA A 202 9.43 10.27 -15.10
C ALA A 202 7.88 10.32 -15.01
N VAL A 203 7.24 9.32 -14.39
CA VAL A 203 5.78 9.26 -14.29
C VAL A 203 5.30 10.26 -13.23
N ARG A 204 4.64 11.33 -13.68
CA ARG A 204 4.20 12.47 -12.85
C ARG A 204 3.44 12.02 -11.59
N SER A 205 2.52 11.08 -11.71
CA SER A 205 1.72 10.58 -10.58
C SER A 205 2.56 9.93 -9.48
N GLY A 206 3.61 9.18 -9.85
CA GLY A 206 4.48 8.52 -8.88
C GLY A 206 5.38 9.50 -8.14
N ILE A 207 5.97 10.45 -8.86
CA ILE A 207 6.82 11.51 -8.29
C ILE A 207 6.01 12.39 -7.33
N VAL A 208 4.86 12.88 -7.79
CA VAL A 208 3.94 13.69 -6.99
C VAL A 208 3.45 12.92 -5.76
N GLY A 209 3.11 11.64 -5.91
CA GLY A 209 2.73 10.78 -4.80
C GLY A 209 3.83 10.62 -3.75
N LEU A 210 5.08 10.39 -4.18
CA LEU A 210 6.23 10.29 -3.28
C LEU A 210 6.46 11.60 -2.50
N TYR A 211 6.49 12.74 -3.19
CA TYR A 211 6.71 14.03 -2.53
C TYR A 211 5.59 14.38 -1.56
N MET A 212 4.32 14.19 -1.94
CA MET A 212 3.20 14.42 -1.01
C MET A 212 3.32 13.55 0.24
N ALA A 213 3.70 12.28 0.09
CA ALA A 213 3.86 11.39 1.24
C ALA A 213 5.04 11.78 2.14
N LEU A 214 6.18 12.19 1.56
CA LEU A 214 7.34 12.67 2.31
C LEU A 214 7.04 13.97 3.05
N VAL A 215 6.38 14.92 2.38
CA VAL A 215 5.93 16.18 2.99
C VAL A 215 4.99 15.89 4.15
N PHE A 216 3.99 15.02 3.96
CA PHE A 216 3.07 14.60 5.01
C PHE A 216 3.80 13.92 6.19
N ALA A 217 4.76 13.04 5.92
CA ALA A 217 5.55 12.39 6.95
C ALA A 217 6.42 13.39 7.74
N ALA A 218 7.03 14.36 7.06
CA ALA A 218 7.80 15.44 7.68
C ALA A 218 6.92 16.36 8.53
N PHE A 219 5.75 16.78 8.02
CA PHE A 219 4.77 17.53 8.79
C PHE A 219 4.35 16.77 10.05
N ARG A 220 4.00 15.49 9.92
CA ARG A 220 3.65 14.65 11.08
C ARG A 220 4.78 14.59 12.09
N PHE A 221 6.02 14.39 11.64
CA PHE A 221 7.18 14.35 12.52
C PHE A 221 7.36 15.66 13.29
N PHE A 222 7.23 16.80 12.61
CA PHE A 222 7.33 18.13 13.20
C PHE A 222 6.23 18.40 14.25
N PHE A 223 4.97 18.11 13.91
CA PHE A 223 3.82 18.34 14.79
C PHE A 223 3.78 17.40 16.01
N ILE A 224 4.27 16.16 15.89
CA ILE A 224 4.32 15.21 17.02
C ILE A 224 5.56 15.44 17.90
N SER A 225 6.68 15.88 17.32
CA SER A 225 7.92 16.16 18.06
C SER A 225 7.84 17.46 18.87
N SER A 226 7.06 18.44 18.41
CA SER A 226 6.79 19.65 19.18
C SER A 226 5.85 19.36 20.36
N LYS A 227 6.41 19.11 21.55
CA LYS A 227 5.68 19.14 22.85
C LYS A 227 5.11 20.52 23.19
N ASN A 228 5.27 21.54 22.34
CA ASN A 228 4.89 22.90 22.64
C ASN A 228 3.41 23.16 22.28
N LYS A 229 2.56 23.27 23.31
CA LYS A 229 1.10 23.45 23.21
C LYS A 229 0.64 24.79 22.56
N ARG A 230 1.55 25.59 22.00
CA ARG A 230 1.27 26.95 21.50
C ARG A 230 0.97 27.05 20.00
N VAL A 231 1.04 25.96 19.22
CA VAL A 231 0.68 25.99 17.78
C VAL A 231 -0.81 25.69 17.57
N LEU A 232 -1.67 26.11 18.51
CA LEU A 232 -3.13 25.86 18.51
C LEU A 232 -3.92 27.07 18.00
N TYR A 233 -3.54 27.62 16.86
CA TYR A 233 -4.43 28.46 16.05
C TYR A 233 -4.25 28.06 14.61
N ILE A 234 -4.87 26.93 14.26
CA ILE A 234 -4.93 26.45 12.88
C ILE A 234 -6.40 26.08 12.61
N PRO A 235 -6.95 26.43 11.43
CA PRO A 235 -8.40 26.47 11.20
C PRO A 235 -9.06 25.07 11.29
N PRO A 236 -10.40 25.02 11.46
CA PRO A 236 -11.14 23.79 11.78
C PRO A 236 -10.94 22.63 10.79
N TYR A 237 -10.57 22.89 9.53
CA TYR A 237 -10.26 21.84 8.57
C TYR A 237 -9.02 20.99 8.95
N LEU A 238 -8.04 21.57 9.67
CA LEU A 238 -6.88 20.84 10.19
C LEU A 238 -7.17 20.16 11.55
N TYR A 239 -8.26 20.50 12.22
CA TYR A 239 -8.73 19.79 13.41
C TYR A 239 -9.35 18.43 13.05
N CYS A 240 -10.13 18.36 11.96
CA CYS A 240 -10.55 17.10 11.34
C CYS A 240 -9.35 16.22 10.95
N PHE A 241 -8.26 16.85 10.50
CA PHE A 241 -7.01 16.17 10.15
C PHE A 241 -6.26 15.61 11.38
N ARG A 242 -6.28 16.32 12.51
CA ARG A 242 -5.70 15.84 13.79
C ARG A 242 -6.42 14.61 14.36
N LEU A 243 -7.72 14.49 14.15
CA LEU A 243 -8.52 13.32 14.52
C LEU A 243 -8.19 12.07 13.68
N LEU A 244 -7.77 12.26 12.43
CA LEU A 244 -7.23 11.20 11.56
C LEU A 244 -5.81 10.77 11.97
N LEU A 245 -5.00 11.69 12.49
CA LEU A 245 -3.61 11.45 12.87
C LEU A 245 -3.43 10.73 14.22
N THR A 246 -4.41 10.80 15.11
CA THR A 246 -4.32 10.26 16.50
C THR A 246 -4.81 8.82 16.64
N THR A 247 -5.59 8.30 15.71
CA THR A 247 -6.15 6.93 15.79
C THR A 247 -5.31 5.85 15.12
N GLY A 248 -4.19 6.20 14.48
CA GLY A 248 -3.43 5.29 13.61
C GLY A 248 -2.40 4.39 14.30
N PHE A 249 -1.76 4.80 15.40
CA PHE A 249 -0.75 3.99 16.09
C PHE A 249 -0.63 4.46 17.55
N PRO A 250 -0.90 3.61 18.56
CA PRO A 250 -0.54 3.95 19.93
C PRO A 250 0.98 4.06 20.02
N ALA A 251 1.46 5.23 20.44
CA ALA A 251 2.84 5.41 20.87
C ALA A 251 3.10 4.42 22.02
N SER A 252 3.92 3.41 21.77
CA SER A 252 4.43 2.53 22.83
C SER A 252 5.16 3.40 23.84
N GLY A 253 4.73 3.25 25.09
CA GLY A 253 5.08 4.12 26.20
C GLY A 253 6.57 4.16 26.49
N THR A 254 6.99 5.34 26.93
CA THR A 254 8.05 5.51 27.92
C THR A 254 7.68 4.76 29.19
N ARG A 255 8.36 3.65 29.45
CA ARG A 255 9.01 3.29 30.72
C ARG A 255 9.85 2.04 30.49
#